data_AF-A0A351Z9L4-F1
#
_entry.id   AF-A0A351Z9L4-F1
#
_cell.length_a   1.000
_cell.length_b   1.000
_cell.length_c   1.000
_cell.angle_alpha   90.00
_cell.angle_beta   90.00
_cell.angle_gamma   90.00
#
_symmetry.space_group_name_H-M   'P 1'
#
loop_
_entity.id
_entity.type
_entity.pdbx_description
1 polymer ?
#
loop_
_entity_poly.entity_id
_entity_poly.type
_entity_poly.pdbx_seq_one_letter_code
_entity_poly.pdbx_strand_id
1 'polypeptide(L)'
;MEFTLKYSGSLKANAGKDEKHLIRQAFHEQMKELWNHEPLASHIELKDELVRSVGSFRFLPLVSVGLAFTAGVSILMLREGTPGNIFVEGGDIDNRLKTLFDSLRMPSNVSELPKNISRREGEDPFYCLLEDDNLITSVTVDTDRLLIPLLNKSHVEMFLRISIRKHKDYIATSGII
;
A
#
# COMPACT_ATOMS: atom_id res chain seq x y z
N MET A 1 5.03 -15.70 -0.77
CA MET A 1 5.94 -15.08 0.22
C MET A 1 5.11 -14.38 1.28
N GLU A 2 5.65 -14.19 2.47
CA GLU A 2 4.98 -13.45 3.55
C GLU A 2 5.95 -12.45 4.19
N PHE A 3 5.45 -11.28 4.57
CA PHE A 3 6.23 -10.23 5.25
C PHE A 3 5.30 -9.29 6.03
N THR A 4 5.87 -8.38 6.80
CA THR A 4 5.11 -7.38 7.56
C THR A 4 5.61 -5.98 7.25
N LEU A 5 4.67 -5.09 6.92
CA LEU A 5 4.90 -3.66 6.79
C LEU A 5 4.39 -2.94 8.03
N LYS A 6 5.11 -1.90 8.45
CA LYS A 6 4.69 -1.02 9.53
C LYS A 6 4.26 0.34 8.97
N TYR A 7 3.23 0.93 9.54
CA TYR A 7 2.91 2.34 9.33
C TYR A 7 2.66 3.05 10.65
N SER A 8 3.25 4.23 10.84
CA SER A 8 2.99 5.12 11.96
C SER A 8 2.70 6.50 11.40
N GLY A 9 1.50 7.01 11.62
CA GLY A 9 1.10 8.29 11.06
C GLY A 9 -0.39 8.52 10.98
N SER A 10 -0.76 9.66 10.41
CA SER A 10 -2.15 10.04 10.19
C SER A 10 -2.80 9.17 9.13
N LEU A 11 -3.98 8.59 9.39
CA LEU A 11 -4.81 7.92 8.40
C LEU A 11 -6.22 8.50 8.48
N LYS A 12 -6.56 9.39 7.54
CA LYS A 12 -7.88 10.04 7.46
C LYS A 12 -8.81 9.22 6.56
N ALA A 13 -10.11 9.19 6.89
CA ALA A 13 -11.13 8.49 6.09
C ALA A 13 -11.22 8.97 4.62
N ASN A 14 -11.04 10.27 4.37
CA ASN A 14 -11.13 10.88 3.04
C ASN A 14 -9.84 11.61 2.68
N ALA A 15 -8.71 10.92 2.77
CA ALA A 15 -7.42 11.49 2.45
C ALA A 15 -7.37 11.98 0.99
N GLY A 16 -6.82 13.18 0.79
CA GLY A 16 -6.50 13.69 -0.53
C GLY A 16 -5.31 12.95 -1.13
N LYS A 17 -4.98 13.30 -2.37
CA LYS A 17 -3.84 12.74 -3.10
C LYS A 17 -2.50 12.97 -2.42
N ASP A 18 -2.34 14.11 -1.74
CA ASP A 18 -1.13 14.46 -1.01
C ASP A 18 -0.94 13.53 0.20
N GLU A 19 -1.98 13.33 1.01
CA GLU A 19 -1.91 12.41 2.14
C GLU A 19 -1.73 10.94 1.70
N LYS A 20 -2.43 10.51 0.64
CA LYS A 20 -2.24 9.17 0.08
C LYS A 20 -0.80 8.95 -0.42
N HIS A 21 -0.18 9.98 -1.02
CA HIS A 21 1.20 9.88 -1.47
C HIS A 21 2.20 9.87 -0.30
N LEU A 22 1.95 10.60 0.79
CA LEU A 22 2.75 10.48 2.02
C LEU A 22 2.71 9.07 2.61
N ILE A 23 1.54 8.42 2.60
CA ILE A 23 1.40 7.02 3.03
C ILE A 23 2.19 6.10 2.09
N ARG A 24 2.10 6.31 0.77
CA ARG A 24 2.92 5.56 -0.21
C ARG A 24 4.41 5.69 0.07
N GLN A 25 4.90 6.88 0.41
CA GLN A 25 6.31 7.10 0.74
C GLN A 25 6.73 6.35 2.01
N ALA A 26 5.87 6.26 3.02
CA ALA A 26 6.16 5.48 4.23
C ALA A 26 6.30 3.97 3.94
N PHE A 27 5.53 3.44 2.98
CA PHE A 27 5.66 2.05 2.56
C PHE A 27 6.80 1.84 1.56
N HIS A 28 7.08 2.82 0.70
CA HIS A 28 8.14 2.76 -0.32
C HIS A 28 9.48 2.30 0.26
N GLU A 29 9.93 2.88 1.38
CA GLU A 29 11.23 2.55 1.98
C GLU A 29 11.31 1.06 2.38
N GLN A 30 10.24 0.54 3.01
CA GLN A 30 10.17 -0.86 3.41
C GLN A 30 10.06 -1.80 2.20
N MET A 31 9.31 -1.40 1.17
CA MET A 31 9.18 -2.16 -0.07
C MET A 31 10.50 -2.19 -0.85
N LYS A 32 11.21 -1.07 -0.92
CA LYS A 32 12.55 -0.97 -1.52
C LYS A 32 13.52 -1.90 -0.83
N GLU A 33 13.52 -1.91 0.51
CA GLU A 33 14.35 -2.83 1.28
C GLU A 33 13.96 -4.29 1.05
N LEU A 34 12.67 -4.62 0.98
CA LEU A 34 12.18 -5.98 0.74
C LEU A 34 12.77 -6.61 -0.53
N TRP A 35 13.04 -5.82 -1.58
CA TRP A 35 13.67 -6.31 -2.81
C TRP A 35 15.13 -6.76 -2.65
N ASN A 36 15.76 -6.47 -1.52
CA ASN A 36 17.10 -6.94 -1.18
C ASN A 36 17.08 -8.31 -0.46
N HIS A 37 15.90 -8.88 -0.19
CA HIS A 37 15.73 -10.14 0.52
C HIS A 37 15.16 -11.23 -0.40
N GLU A 38 15.49 -12.49 -0.12
CA GLU A 38 14.91 -13.63 -0.84
C GLU A 38 13.38 -13.75 -0.59
N PRO A 39 12.60 -14.19 -1.58
CA PRO A 39 13.01 -14.65 -2.91
C PRO A 39 13.21 -13.52 -3.93
N LEU A 40 13.02 -12.25 -3.57
CA LEU A 40 13.04 -11.15 -4.56
C LEU A 40 14.46 -10.80 -5.00
N ALA A 41 15.44 -10.92 -4.12
CA ALA A 41 16.85 -10.66 -4.43
C ALA A 41 17.37 -11.53 -5.59
N SER A 42 16.89 -12.77 -5.69
CA SER A 42 17.24 -13.70 -6.78
C SER A 42 16.47 -13.48 -8.09
N HIS A 43 15.49 -12.57 -8.10
CA HIS A 43 14.62 -12.29 -9.25
C HIS A 43 14.64 -10.80 -9.63
N ILE A 44 15.81 -10.15 -9.52
CA ILE A 44 15.96 -8.71 -9.76
C ILE A 44 15.68 -8.32 -11.21
N GLU A 45 15.84 -9.24 -12.16
CA GLU A 45 15.51 -9.09 -13.57
C GLU A 45 14.02 -8.81 -13.80
N LEU A 46 13.14 -9.26 -12.89
CA LEU A 46 11.71 -8.98 -12.98
C LEU A 46 11.37 -7.50 -12.81
N LYS A 47 12.28 -6.69 -12.21
CA LYS A 47 12.02 -5.28 -11.95
C LYS A 47 11.68 -4.53 -13.23
N ASP A 48 12.46 -4.73 -14.29
CA ASP A 48 12.29 -3.98 -15.53
C ASP A 48 10.96 -4.29 -16.23
N GLU A 49 10.50 -5.55 -16.16
CA GLU A 49 9.21 -5.98 -16.73
C GLU A 49 8.00 -5.46 -15.94
N LEU A 50 8.19 -5.20 -14.64
CA LEU A 50 7.13 -4.77 -13.73
C LEU A 50 6.97 -3.25 -13.67
N VAL A 51 7.97 -2.47 -14.08
CA VAL A 51 7.89 -1.01 -14.01
C VAL A 51 6.71 -0.49 -14.85
N ARG A 52 5.97 0.47 -14.29
CA ARG A 52 4.84 1.17 -14.93
C ARG A 52 5.03 2.67 -14.81
N SER A 53 4.73 3.41 -15.87
CA SER A 53 4.85 4.87 -15.87
C SER A 53 3.50 5.55 -15.65
N VAL A 54 3.44 6.50 -14.73
CA VAL A 54 2.26 7.35 -14.49
C VAL A 54 2.71 8.80 -14.43
N GLY A 55 2.43 9.55 -15.49
CA GLY A 55 2.97 10.89 -15.67
C GLY A 55 4.49 10.87 -15.64
N SER A 56 5.09 11.69 -14.78
CA SER A 56 6.53 11.76 -14.57
C SER A 56 7.02 10.83 -13.46
N PHE A 57 6.35 9.71 -13.15
CA PHE A 57 6.81 8.74 -12.15
C PHE A 57 6.91 7.34 -12.76
N ARG A 58 7.93 6.58 -12.36
CA ARG A 58 8.04 5.13 -12.63
C ARG A 58 7.74 4.40 -11.34
N PHE A 59 6.72 3.55 -11.34
CA PHE A 59 6.31 2.74 -10.21
C PHE A 59 6.70 1.28 -10.43
N LEU A 60 7.07 0.60 -9.36
CA LEU A 60 7.40 -0.82 -9.35
C LEU A 60 6.47 -1.54 -8.36
N PRO A 61 5.31 -2.05 -8.83
CA PRO A 61 4.40 -2.85 -8.00
C PRO A 61 4.95 -4.26 -7.80
N LEU A 62 4.88 -4.76 -6.55
CA LEU A 62 5.28 -6.14 -6.24
C LEU A 62 4.21 -7.17 -6.66
N VAL A 63 2.94 -6.86 -6.41
CA VAL A 63 1.80 -7.68 -6.79
C VAL A 63 1.19 -7.07 -8.04
N SER A 64 1.35 -7.75 -9.17
CA SER A 64 0.94 -7.29 -10.49
C SER A 64 0.08 -8.32 -11.21
N VAL A 65 -0.77 -7.84 -12.11
CA VAL A 65 -1.59 -8.69 -12.99
C VAL A 65 -0.69 -9.55 -13.88
N GLY A 66 0.41 -8.97 -14.38
CA GLY A 66 1.34 -9.64 -15.28
C GLY A 66 2.03 -10.87 -14.68
N LEU A 67 2.24 -10.90 -13.36
CA LEU A 67 2.81 -12.07 -12.66
C LEU A 67 1.76 -13.03 -12.11
N ALA A 68 0.47 -12.74 -12.33
CA ALA A 68 -0.64 -13.50 -11.77
C ALA A 68 -0.53 -13.64 -10.24
N PHE A 69 -0.10 -12.57 -9.55
CA PHE A 69 0.01 -12.54 -8.10
C PHE A 69 -1.21 -11.88 -7.45
N THR A 70 -1.61 -12.40 -6.29
CA THR A 70 -2.62 -11.79 -5.43
C THR A 70 -2.07 -11.59 -4.02
N ALA A 71 -2.67 -10.62 -3.31
CA ALA A 71 -2.32 -10.28 -1.94
C ALA A 71 -3.44 -10.65 -0.97
N GLY A 72 -3.08 -11.23 0.17
CA GLY A 72 -3.89 -11.18 1.39
C GLY A 72 -3.28 -10.18 2.36
N VAL A 73 -4.12 -9.33 2.96
CA VAL A 73 -3.70 -8.24 3.86
C VAL A 73 -4.38 -8.42 5.22
N SER A 74 -3.59 -8.75 6.24
CA SER A 74 -4.03 -8.79 7.63
C SER A 74 -3.49 -7.57 8.36
N ILE A 75 -4.39 -6.76 8.95
CA ILE A 75 -4.11 -5.45 9.51
C ILE A 75 -4.39 -5.48 11.00
N LEU A 76 -3.37 -5.24 11.81
CA LEU A 76 -3.55 -4.77 13.19
C LEU A 76 -3.44 -3.25 13.20
N MET A 77 -4.50 -2.56 13.61
CA MET A 77 -4.55 -1.11 13.71
C MET A 77 -4.74 -0.67 15.17
N LEU A 78 -3.71 -0.06 15.75
CA LEU A 78 -3.78 0.59 17.05
C LEU A 78 -4.14 2.06 16.87
N ARG A 79 -5.21 2.51 17.53
CA ARG A 79 -5.68 3.91 17.45
C ARG A 79 -6.07 4.47 18.81
N GLU A 80 -6.05 5.79 18.95
CA GLU A 80 -6.67 6.41 20.11
C GLU A 80 -8.20 6.23 20.05
N GLY A 81 -8.79 5.58 21.05
CA GLY A 81 -10.23 5.37 21.13
C GLY A 81 -10.59 4.30 22.16
N THR A 82 -11.83 4.29 22.63
CA THR A 82 -12.36 3.18 23.43
C THR A 82 -12.62 1.97 22.53
N PRO A 83 -12.25 0.75 22.95
CA PRO A 83 -12.63 -0.48 22.24
C PRO A 83 -14.15 -0.51 21.99
N GLY A 84 -14.57 -0.91 20.78
CA GLY A 84 -15.99 -0.98 20.39
C GLY A 84 -16.57 0.33 19.85
N ASN A 85 -15.89 1.48 19.99
CA ASN A 85 -16.32 2.71 19.34
C ASN A 85 -15.73 2.78 17.92
N ILE A 86 -16.44 2.21 16.95
CA ILE A 86 -16.05 2.21 15.53
C ILE A 86 -16.08 3.64 14.97
N PHE A 87 -16.98 4.48 15.48
CA PHE A 87 -17.16 5.88 15.11
C PHE A 87 -16.30 6.79 16.01
N VAL A 88 -15.03 6.98 15.66
CA VAL A 88 -14.16 7.95 16.33
C VAL A 88 -13.93 9.13 15.40
N GLU A 89 -13.73 10.32 15.99
CA GLU A 89 -13.24 11.51 15.31
C GLU A 89 -12.05 11.16 14.38
N GLY A 90 -12.30 11.15 13.07
CA GLY A 90 -11.37 10.61 12.06
C GLY A 90 -12.05 9.82 10.94
N GLY A 91 -13.31 9.41 11.18
CA GLY A 91 -14.21 8.76 10.21
C GLY A 91 -14.24 7.24 10.35
N ASP A 92 -15.17 6.62 9.62
CA ASP A 92 -15.44 5.18 9.70
C ASP A 92 -14.24 4.34 9.26
N ILE A 93 -14.09 3.17 9.88
CA ILE A 93 -13.00 2.22 9.57
C ILE A 93 -12.95 1.94 8.07
N ASP A 94 -14.11 1.71 7.43
CA ASP A 94 -14.20 1.41 6.00
C ASP A 94 -13.57 2.49 5.12
N ASN A 95 -13.82 3.76 5.41
CA ASN A 95 -13.23 4.87 4.66
C ASN A 95 -11.71 4.98 4.89
N ARG A 96 -11.25 4.69 6.11
CA ARG A 96 -9.81 4.64 6.41
C ARG A 96 -9.12 3.48 5.68
N LEU A 97 -9.77 2.32 5.62
CA LEU A 97 -9.29 1.17 4.85
C LEU A 97 -9.24 1.48 3.36
N LYS A 98 -10.25 2.16 2.81
CA LYS A 98 -10.20 2.64 1.42
C LYS A 98 -8.99 3.54 1.17
N THR A 99 -8.74 4.51 2.06
CA THR A 99 -7.55 5.37 1.96
C THR A 99 -6.25 4.56 2.02
N LEU A 100 -6.17 3.56 2.91
CA LEU A 100 -5.02 2.68 3.03
C LEU A 100 -4.80 1.88 1.74
N PHE A 101 -5.83 1.22 1.20
CA PHE A 101 -5.71 0.44 -0.03
C PHE A 101 -5.33 1.28 -1.24
N ASP A 102 -5.95 2.47 -1.39
CA ASP A 102 -5.53 3.44 -2.40
C ASP A 102 -4.04 3.79 -2.26
N SER A 103 -3.50 3.82 -1.04
CA SER A 103 -2.10 4.12 -0.75
C SER A 103 -1.16 2.91 -0.82
N LEU A 104 -1.67 1.68 -0.87
CA LEU A 104 -0.85 0.47 -1.09
C LEU A 104 -0.65 0.18 -2.59
N ARG A 105 -1.57 0.68 -3.44
CA ARG A 105 -1.43 0.60 -4.89
C ARG A 105 -0.69 1.79 -5.48
N MET A 106 -0.11 1.57 -6.65
CA MET A 106 0.33 2.68 -7.50
C MET A 106 -0.88 3.53 -7.97
N PRO A 107 -0.68 4.82 -8.28
CA PRO A 107 -1.73 5.65 -8.85
C PRO A 107 -2.17 5.13 -10.23
N SER A 108 -3.45 5.20 -10.55
CA SER A 108 -3.97 4.72 -11.85
C SER A 108 -3.84 5.77 -12.94
N ASN A 109 -3.71 7.05 -12.57
CA ASN A 109 -3.56 8.17 -13.50
C ASN A 109 -2.90 9.38 -12.80
N VAL A 110 -2.52 10.38 -13.60
CA VAL A 110 -1.80 11.58 -13.11
C VAL A 110 -2.63 12.43 -12.15
N SER A 111 -3.97 12.36 -12.21
CA SER A 111 -4.82 13.17 -11.32
C SER A 111 -4.75 12.74 -9.85
N GLU A 112 -4.42 11.46 -9.62
CA GLU A 112 -4.21 10.87 -8.29
C GLU A 112 -2.83 11.20 -7.69
N LEU A 113 -1.94 11.82 -8.47
CA LEU A 113 -0.65 12.30 -7.98
C LEU A 113 -0.78 13.73 -7.43
N PRO A 114 -0.03 14.08 -6.36
CA PRO A 114 0.14 15.44 -5.89
C PRO A 114 0.49 16.42 -7.03
N LYS A 115 -0.02 17.66 -6.97
CA LYS A 115 0.36 18.68 -7.96
C LYS A 115 1.81 19.12 -7.71
N ASN A 116 2.60 19.29 -8.77
CA ASN A 116 3.97 19.82 -8.73
C ASN A 116 4.97 19.03 -7.86
N ILE A 117 4.73 17.74 -7.62
CA ILE A 117 5.67 16.93 -6.85
C ILE A 117 6.85 16.49 -7.71
N SER A 118 8.05 16.68 -7.17
CA SER A 118 9.28 16.09 -7.72
C SER A 118 9.59 14.81 -6.96
N ARG A 119 10.14 13.81 -7.67
CA ARG A 119 10.64 12.58 -7.06
C ARG A 119 11.71 12.93 -6.04
N ARG A 120 11.66 12.32 -4.86
CA ARG A 120 12.77 12.36 -3.90
C ARG A 120 13.89 11.43 -4.36
N GLU A 121 15.06 11.61 -3.80
CA GLU A 121 16.18 10.69 -4.03
C GLU A 121 15.76 9.26 -3.66
N GLY A 122 15.99 8.31 -4.57
CA GLY A 122 15.61 6.91 -4.36
C GLY A 122 14.18 6.54 -4.78
N GLU A 123 13.34 7.48 -5.21
CA GLU A 123 11.97 7.24 -5.70
C GLU A 123 11.90 6.93 -7.21
N ASP A 124 12.98 6.40 -7.79
CA ASP A 124 13.02 6.00 -9.20
C ASP A 124 13.74 4.66 -9.39
N PRO A 125 13.00 3.52 -9.38
CA PRO A 125 11.54 3.45 -9.36
C PRO A 125 10.94 3.67 -7.95
N PHE A 126 9.68 4.09 -7.92
CA PHE A 126 8.86 4.16 -6.72
C PHE A 126 8.23 2.79 -6.42
N TYR A 127 8.72 2.10 -5.40
CA TYR A 127 8.22 0.79 -4.97
C TYR A 127 6.81 0.86 -4.34
N CYS A 128 5.89 0.05 -4.84
CA CYS A 128 4.51 -0.09 -4.34
C CYS A 128 4.19 -1.56 -4.05
N LEU A 129 3.21 -1.81 -3.18
CA LEU A 129 2.75 -3.17 -2.92
C LEU A 129 1.95 -3.72 -4.10
N LEU A 130 0.98 -2.95 -4.59
CA LEU A 130 0.00 -3.39 -5.57
C LEU A 130 0.07 -2.57 -6.86
N GLU A 131 -0.17 -3.21 -8.01
CA GLU A 131 -0.52 -2.53 -9.26
C GLU A 131 -1.93 -1.95 -9.17
N ASP A 132 -2.86 -2.73 -8.63
CA ASP A 132 -4.29 -2.41 -8.51
C ASP A 132 -4.85 -3.00 -7.20
N ASP A 133 -5.80 -2.34 -6.54
CA ASP A 133 -6.40 -2.81 -5.29
C ASP A 133 -7.30 -4.04 -5.47
N ASN A 134 -7.77 -4.31 -6.69
CA ASN A 134 -8.50 -5.54 -7.06
C ASN A 134 -7.64 -6.82 -6.91
N LEU A 135 -6.32 -6.68 -6.77
CA LEU A 135 -5.41 -7.81 -6.52
C LEU A 135 -5.44 -8.30 -5.06
N ILE A 136 -6.15 -7.58 -4.18
CA ILE A 136 -6.40 -8.02 -2.81
C ILE A 136 -7.50 -9.08 -2.81
N THR A 137 -7.19 -10.29 -2.35
CA THR A 137 -8.13 -11.42 -2.31
C THR A 137 -8.68 -11.71 -0.92
N SER A 138 -8.03 -11.18 0.12
CA SER A 138 -8.48 -11.32 1.50
C SER A 138 -8.03 -10.13 2.34
N VAL A 139 -8.92 -9.66 3.20
CA VAL A 139 -8.66 -8.60 4.17
C VAL A 139 -9.13 -9.08 5.54
N THR A 140 -8.26 -8.92 6.54
CA THR A 140 -8.64 -9.07 7.95
C THR A 140 -8.19 -7.83 8.69
N VAL A 141 -9.05 -7.30 9.55
CA VAL A 141 -8.77 -6.06 10.29
C VAL A 141 -9.09 -6.27 11.75
N ASP A 142 -8.07 -6.19 12.58
CA ASP A 142 -8.16 -6.14 14.03
C ASP A 142 -7.83 -4.71 14.47
N THR A 143 -8.73 -4.11 15.25
CA THR A 143 -8.50 -2.79 15.83
C THR A 143 -8.34 -2.88 17.33
N ASP A 144 -7.35 -2.19 17.87
CA ASP A 144 -7.14 -2.10 19.31
C ASP A 144 -6.73 -0.68 19.73
N ARG A 145 -6.67 -0.44 21.04
CA ARG A 145 -6.37 0.86 21.62
C ARG A 145 -4.87 1.09 21.65
N LEU A 146 -4.44 2.20 21.06
CA LEU A 146 -3.13 2.78 21.32
C LEU A 146 -3.17 3.50 22.67
N LEU A 147 -2.33 3.09 23.62
CA LEU A 147 -2.28 3.66 24.97
C LEU A 147 -1.39 4.90 25.09
N ILE A 148 -0.52 5.14 24.10
CA ILE A 148 0.32 6.33 24.05
C ILE A 148 -0.56 7.53 23.71
N PRO A 149 -0.57 8.60 24.54
CA PRO A 149 -1.35 9.80 24.26
C PRO A 149 -0.72 10.61 23.13
N LEU A 150 -1.53 11.01 22.16
CA LEU A 150 -1.17 11.72 20.95
C LEU A 150 -2.08 12.93 20.74
N LEU A 151 -1.49 13.99 20.18
CA LEU A 151 -2.24 15.21 19.84
C LEU A 151 -3.14 15.00 18.63
N ASN A 152 -2.78 14.08 17.72
CA ASN A 152 -3.51 13.84 16.48
C ASN A 152 -4.39 12.59 16.60
N LYS A 153 -5.72 12.78 16.66
CA LYS A 153 -6.72 11.70 16.74
C LYS A 153 -6.78 10.79 15.52
N SER A 154 -6.30 11.24 14.37
CA SER A 154 -6.22 10.42 13.16
C SER A 154 -4.95 9.56 13.09
N HIS A 155 -4.05 9.68 14.07
CA HIS A 155 -2.85 8.86 14.14
C HIS A 155 -3.19 7.40 14.40
N VAL A 156 -2.47 6.52 13.70
CA VAL A 156 -2.50 5.07 13.90
C VAL A 156 -1.09 4.50 13.88
N GLU A 157 -0.91 3.45 14.67
CA GLU A 157 0.16 2.48 14.48
C GLU A 157 -0.46 1.25 13.82
N MET A 158 0.06 0.85 12.66
CA MET A 158 -0.44 -0.29 11.92
C MET A 158 0.66 -1.28 11.59
N PHE A 159 0.31 -2.56 11.70
CA PHE A 159 1.11 -3.67 11.23
C PHE A 159 0.30 -4.43 10.18
N LEU A 160 0.83 -4.48 8.96
CA LEU A 160 0.19 -5.12 7.83
C LEU A 160 0.98 -6.38 7.51
N ARG A 161 0.44 -7.55 7.87
CA ARG A 161 0.96 -8.83 7.43
C ARG A 161 0.46 -9.10 6.02
N ILE A 162 1.40 -9.13 5.09
CA ILE A 162 1.13 -9.37 3.67
C ILE A 162 1.45 -10.83 3.36
N SER A 163 0.52 -11.50 2.68
CA SER A 163 0.76 -12.80 2.05
C SER A 163 0.57 -12.68 0.55
N ILE A 164 1.56 -13.12 -0.23
CA ILE A 164 1.50 -13.11 -1.69
C ILE A 164 1.42 -14.54 -2.19
N ARG A 165 0.44 -14.81 -3.05
CA ARG A 165 0.20 -16.11 -3.68
C ARG A 165 0.13 -15.95 -5.19
N LYS A 166 0.58 -16.97 -5.91
CA LYS A 166 0.35 -17.07 -7.36
C LYS A 166 -1.07 -17.58 -7.58
N HIS A 167 -1.88 -16.83 -8.30
CA HIS A 167 -3.23 -17.22 -8.66
C HIS A 167 -3.22 -17.88 -10.04
N LYS A 168 -3.69 -19.13 -10.12
CA LYS A 168 -3.65 -19.92 -11.36
C LYS A 168 -4.58 -19.40 -12.48
N ASP A 169 -5.54 -18.54 -12.15
CA ASP A 169 -6.62 -18.13 -13.06
C ASP A 169 -6.44 -16.72 -13.65
N TYR A 170 -5.39 -16.00 -13.25
CA TYR A 170 -5.01 -14.77 -13.96
C TYR A 170 -4.34 -15.14 -15.28
N ILE A 171 -5.14 -15.28 -16.32
CA ILE A 171 -4.67 -15.25 -17.71
C ILE A 171 -4.14 -13.84 -17.90
N ALA A 172 -2.83 -13.69 -18.09
CA ALA A 172 -2.26 -12.43 -18.56
C ALA A 172 -3.03 -12.05 -19.83
N THR A 173 -3.80 -10.96 -19.77
CA THR A 173 -4.47 -10.39 -20.94
C THR A 173 -3.41 -9.76 -21.84
N SER A 174 -2.54 -10.60 -22.39
CA SER A 174 -1.66 -10.25 -23.49
C SER A 174 -2.53 -10.20 -24.74
N GLY A 175 -2.93 -8.98 -25.12
CA GLY A 175 -3.28 -8.64 -26.50
C GLY A 175 -4.67 -9.01 -26.99
N ILE A 176 -5.64 -8.12 -26.71
CA ILE A 176 -6.67 -7.73 -27.69
C ILE A 176 -6.91 -6.22 -27.48
N ILE A 177 -6.21 -5.39 -28.24
CA ILE A 177 -6.68 -4.44 -29.28
C ILE A 177 -5.45 -4.11 -30.13
#